data_AF-A0A7W9LN45-F1
#
_entry.id   AF-A0A7W9LN45-F1
#
_cell.length_a   1.000
_cell.length_b   1.000
_cell.length_c   1.000
_cell.angle_alpha   90.00
_cell.angle_beta   90.00
_cell.angle_gamma   90.00
#
_symmetry.space_group_name_H-M   'P 1'
#
loop_
_entity.id
_entity.type
_entity.pdbx_description
1 polymer ?
#
loop_
_entity_poly.entity_id
_entity_poly.type
_entity_poly.pdbx_seq_one_letter_code
_entity_poly.pdbx_strand_id
1 'polypeptide(L)'
;MLPAHPFGPPLTATVSTDGTQVTMQWVAADDDWVSLGEHVGAFDVPDADALTGAELLARSPGVSDYLLQHLTVSQDGATCAGRVDAIDPLGEGARLVFDCAEPVSEVELTVAALTDINESYRTVVSNVGETGTLFTADTATQPWDFDAGGASTLPLLIAGAALLVVGAVAGVLWWRRSAARADATPARAAADPVTPKEPVTGQ
;
A
#
# COMPACT_ATOMS: atom_id res chain seq x y z
N MET A 1 -19.82 -5.98 20.89
CA MET A 1 -19.24 -5.48 19.63
C MET A 1 -20.27 -5.75 18.56
N LEU A 2 -20.99 -4.73 18.11
CA LEU A 2 -21.84 -4.86 16.93
C LEU A 2 -20.89 -4.99 15.72
N PRO A 3 -21.10 -5.96 14.81
CA PRO A 3 -20.29 -6.06 13.60
C PRO A 3 -20.49 -4.78 12.78
N ALA A 4 -19.39 -4.15 12.33
CA ALA A 4 -19.46 -3.14 11.27
C ALA A 4 -20.25 -3.73 10.09
N HIS A 5 -21.19 -2.96 9.55
CA HIS A 5 -22.14 -3.46 8.56
C HIS A 5 -21.41 -4.05 7.35
N PRO A 6 -21.56 -5.35 7.05
CA PRO A 6 -20.83 -5.97 5.94
C PRO A 6 -21.27 -5.47 4.54
N PHE A 7 -22.24 -4.54 4.45
CA PHE A 7 -22.88 -4.14 3.17
C PHE A 7 -23.33 -2.68 3.08
N GLY A 8 -22.89 -1.78 3.98
CA GLY A 8 -23.10 -0.33 3.77
C GLY A 8 -22.28 0.17 2.56
N PRO A 9 -22.65 1.32 1.94
CA PRO A 9 -21.74 2.01 1.02
C PRO A 9 -20.37 2.17 1.69
N PRO A 10 -19.26 1.94 0.98
CA PRO A 10 -17.95 2.08 1.60
C PRO A 10 -17.73 3.54 2.03
N LEU A 11 -16.97 3.73 3.11
CA LEU A 11 -16.43 5.04 3.42
C LEU A 11 -15.59 5.51 2.24
N THR A 12 -15.73 6.77 1.86
CA THR A 12 -14.93 7.36 0.79
C THR A 12 -14.31 8.67 1.25
N ALA A 13 -13.16 9.00 0.68
CA ALA A 13 -12.62 10.34 0.76
C ALA A 13 -12.13 10.80 -0.61
N THR A 14 -12.43 12.03 -0.97
CA THR A 14 -11.81 12.69 -2.13
C THR A 14 -10.86 13.75 -1.64
N VAL A 15 -9.64 13.77 -2.17
CA VAL A 15 -8.61 14.73 -1.81
C VAL A 15 -8.20 15.58 -3.01
N SER A 16 -7.84 16.83 -2.76
CA SER A 16 -7.30 17.76 -3.75
C SER A 16 -6.35 18.77 -3.12
N THR A 17 -5.52 19.41 -3.94
CA THR A 17 -4.59 20.46 -3.51
C THR A 17 -4.84 21.78 -4.23
N ASP A 18 -4.52 22.87 -3.55
CA ASP A 18 -4.35 24.21 -4.13
C ASP A 18 -3.22 24.94 -3.39
N GLY A 19 -2.07 25.10 -4.06
CA GLY A 19 -0.88 25.69 -3.47
C GLY A 19 -0.42 24.92 -2.23
N THR A 20 -0.52 25.57 -1.06
CA THR A 20 -0.10 25.01 0.24
C THR A 20 -1.24 24.29 0.98
N GLN A 21 -2.43 24.17 0.38
CA GLN A 21 -3.62 23.65 1.03
C GLN A 21 -4.03 22.29 0.47
N VAL A 22 -4.38 21.36 1.36
CA VAL A 22 -5.05 20.09 1.02
C VAL A 22 -6.50 20.17 1.49
N THR A 23 -7.45 19.84 0.61
CA THR A 23 -8.86 19.66 0.97
C THR A 23 -9.20 18.18 0.93
N MET A 24 -9.88 17.69 1.96
CA MET A 24 -10.42 16.33 2.03
C MET A 24 -11.93 16.39 2.21
N GLN A 25 -12.67 15.72 1.34
CA GLN A 25 -14.10 15.47 1.48
C GLN A 25 -14.30 14.02 1.91
N TRP A 26 -14.64 13.79 3.18
CA TRP A 26 -14.90 12.46 3.74
C TRP A 26 -16.40 12.18 3.80
N VAL A 27 -16.81 11.02 3.30
CA VAL A 27 -18.22 10.60 3.23
C VAL A 27 -18.38 9.24 3.89
N ALA A 28 -19.38 9.17 4.76
CA ALA A 28 -19.81 7.97 5.45
C ALA A 28 -21.33 7.78 5.28
N ALA A 29 -21.82 6.56 5.48
CA ALA A 29 -23.25 6.29 5.47
C ALA A 29 -23.92 6.85 6.74
N ASP A 30 -25.24 7.04 6.70
CA ASP A 30 -26.02 7.61 7.80
C ASP A 30 -25.81 6.86 9.13
N ASP A 31 -25.72 5.53 9.08
CA ASP A 31 -25.51 4.65 10.23
C ASP A 31 -24.08 4.71 10.79
N ASP A 32 -23.09 4.97 9.94
CA ASP A 32 -21.71 5.21 10.35
C ASP A 32 -21.58 6.57 11.05
N TRP A 33 -22.31 7.59 10.57
CA TRP A 33 -22.43 8.87 11.26
C TRP A 33 -23.08 8.73 12.64
N VAL A 34 -24.12 7.91 12.77
CA VAL A 34 -24.73 7.61 14.07
C VAL A 34 -23.74 6.87 14.97
N SER A 35 -23.03 5.86 14.45
CA SER A 35 -22.01 5.12 15.20
C SER A 35 -20.90 6.04 15.72
N LEU A 36 -20.44 6.97 14.89
CA LEU A 36 -19.51 8.02 15.29
C LEU A 36 -20.10 8.92 16.37
N GLY A 37 -21.34 9.38 16.19
CA GLY A 37 -22.04 10.24 17.15
C GLY A 37 -22.16 9.60 18.52
N GLU A 38 -22.53 8.31 18.59
CA GLU A 38 -22.57 7.55 19.84
C GLU A 38 -21.17 7.41 20.44
N HIS A 39 -20.15 7.12 19.63
CA HIS A 39 -18.78 6.96 20.10
C HIS A 39 -18.22 8.22 20.77
N VAL A 40 -18.50 9.40 20.22
CA VAL A 40 -18.03 10.69 20.76
C VAL A 40 -19.02 11.38 21.70
N GLY A 41 -20.16 10.74 22.00
CA GLY A 41 -21.21 11.30 22.86
C GLY A 41 -21.91 12.53 22.28
N ALA A 42 -21.98 12.66 20.95
CA ALA A 42 -22.61 13.80 20.27
C ALA A 42 -24.11 13.94 20.56
N PHE A 43 -24.77 12.85 20.98
CA PHE A 43 -26.19 12.83 21.31
C PHE A 43 -26.48 13.05 22.80
N ASP A 44 -25.45 13.02 23.66
CA ASP A 44 -25.56 13.15 25.12
C ASP A 44 -25.43 14.61 25.59
N VAL A 45 -26.19 15.51 24.96
CA VAL A 45 -26.15 16.96 25.22
C VAL A 45 -27.48 17.47 25.76
N PRO A 46 -27.49 18.58 26.54
CA PRO A 46 -28.73 19.27 26.89
C PRO A 46 -29.51 19.65 25.63
N ASP A 47 -30.83 19.62 25.72
CA ASP A 47 -31.74 20.01 24.63
C ASP A 47 -31.60 19.18 23.34
N ALA A 48 -31.03 17.96 23.41
CA ALA A 48 -30.94 17.05 22.26
C ALA A 48 -32.29 16.81 21.57
N ASP A 49 -33.39 16.79 22.32
CA ASP A 49 -34.76 16.63 21.80
C ASP A 49 -35.22 17.78 20.88
N ALA A 50 -34.54 18.92 20.89
CA ALA A 50 -34.86 20.09 20.08
C ALA A 50 -34.19 20.08 18.69
N LEU A 51 -33.23 19.18 18.46
CA LEU A 51 -32.46 19.08 17.22
C LEU A 51 -32.59 17.69 16.63
N THR A 52 -32.45 17.59 15.30
CA THR A 52 -32.28 16.29 14.65
C THR A 52 -30.89 15.72 14.97
N GLY A 53 -30.72 14.40 14.86
CA GLY A 53 -29.42 13.76 15.03
C GLY A 53 -28.35 14.32 14.09
N ALA A 54 -28.71 14.63 12.83
CA ALA A 54 -27.80 15.25 11.87
C ALA A 54 -27.35 16.66 12.32
N GLU A 55 -28.26 17.47 12.88
CA GLU A 55 -27.91 18.79 13.42
C GLU A 55 -27.02 18.70 14.67
N LEU A 56 -27.22 17.68 15.52
CA LEU A 56 -26.35 17.42 16.67
C LEU A 56 -24.94 17.03 16.21
N LEU A 57 -24.84 16.10 15.27
CA LEU A 57 -23.57 15.68 14.67
C LEU A 57 -22.82 16.86 14.02
N ALA A 58 -23.51 17.65 13.20
CA ALA A 58 -22.92 18.78 12.48
C ALA A 58 -22.37 19.88 13.40
N ARG A 59 -22.91 19.98 14.63
CA ARG A 59 -22.50 20.99 15.63
C ARG A 59 -21.58 20.43 16.71
N SER A 60 -21.31 19.13 16.71
CA SER A 60 -20.58 18.46 17.78
C SER A 60 -19.08 18.76 17.69
N PRO A 61 -18.48 19.38 18.72
CA PRO A 61 -17.02 19.51 18.81
C PRO A 61 -16.34 18.15 18.85
N GLY A 62 -16.95 17.16 19.52
CA GLY A 62 -16.40 15.81 19.59
C GLY A 62 -16.29 15.14 18.22
N VAL A 63 -17.25 15.37 17.32
CA VAL A 63 -17.17 14.88 15.93
C VAL A 63 -16.04 15.59 15.19
N SER A 64 -15.94 16.91 15.32
CA SER A 64 -14.87 17.68 14.64
C SER A 64 -13.47 17.28 15.12
N ASP A 65 -13.29 17.16 16.44
CA ASP A 65 -12.03 16.76 17.07
C ASP A 65 -11.64 15.34 16.67
N TYR A 66 -12.61 14.42 16.64
CA TYR A 66 -12.40 13.06 16.17
C TYR A 66 -11.93 13.03 14.71
N LEU A 67 -12.63 13.72 13.81
CA LEU A 67 -12.24 13.73 12.39
C LEU A 67 -10.83 14.30 12.20
N LEU A 68 -10.46 15.37 12.92
CA LEU A 68 -9.11 15.94 12.86
C LEU A 68 -8.02 15.06 13.49
N GLN A 69 -8.39 14.18 14.42
CA GLN A 69 -7.46 13.23 15.03
C GLN A 69 -7.21 12.01 14.14
N HIS A 70 -8.22 11.58 13.38
CA HIS A 70 -8.17 10.34 12.59
C HIS A 70 -7.98 10.56 11.09
N LEU A 71 -8.14 11.79 10.60
CA LEU A 71 -7.87 12.22 9.24
C LEU A 71 -6.81 13.31 9.29
N THR A 72 -5.57 12.95 8.97
CA THR A 72 -4.44 13.89 9.08
C THR A 72 -3.60 13.92 7.81
N VAL A 73 -2.95 15.06 7.60
CA VAL A 73 -1.99 15.28 6.53
C VAL A 73 -0.67 15.71 7.16
N SER A 74 0.44 15.12 6.71
CA SER A 74 1.78 15.60 7.05
C SER A 74 2.65 15.78 5.81
N GLN A 75 3.42 16.86 5.79
CA GLN A 75 4.39 17.19 4.75
C GLN A 75 5.78 17.17 5.39
N ASP A 76 6.71 16.40 4.81
CA ASP A 76 8.09 16.30 5.29
C ASP A 76 8.22 15.97 6.80
N GLY A 77 7.31 15.13 7.30
CA GLY A 77 7.25 14.71 8.70
C GLY A 77 6.64 15.74 9.67
N ALA A 78 6.18 16.89 9.18
CA ALA A 78 5.43 17.88 9.97
C ALA A 78 3.93 17.79 9.67
N THR A 79 3.09 17.75 10.71
CA THR A 79 1.63 17.76 10.56
C THR A 79 1.16 19.11 10.02
N CYS A 80 0.36 19.08 8.95
CA CYS A 80 -0.32 20.27 8.42
C CYS A 80 -1.47 20.67 9.36
N ALA A 81 -1.68 21.98 9.55
CA ALA A 81 -2.70 22.47 10.47
C ALA A 81 -4.10 22.20 9.90
N GLY A 82 -4.84 21.29 10.52
CA GLY A 82 -6.18 20.88 10.09
C GLY A 82 -7.31 21.68 10.73
N ARG A 83 -8.39 21.85 9.98
CA ARG A 83 -9.69 22.33 10.48
C ARG A 83 -10.83 21.64 9.76
N VAL A 84 -12.00 21.56 10.41
CA VAL A 84 -13.24 21.13 9.76
C VAL A 84 -13.98 22.36 9.27
N ASP A 85 -14.16 22.49 7.96
CA ASP A 85 -14.86 23.61 7.35
C ASP A 85 -16.38 23.39 7.35
N ALA A 86 -16.82 22.14 7.16
CA ALA A 86 -18.24 21.78 7.17
C ALA A 86 -18.47 20.32 7.55
N ILE A 87 -19.60 20.04 8.18
CA ILE A 87 -20.13 18.69 8.41
C ILE A 87 -21.59 18.68 7.97
N ASP A 88 -21.90 17.83 7.00
CA ASP A 88 -23.25 17.58 6.47
C ASP A 88 -23.50 16.07 6.39
N PRO A 89 -23.95 15.43 7.49
CA PRO A 89 -24.08 13.97 7.58
C PRO A 89 -25.06 13.36 6.59
N LEU A 90 -26.01 14.16 6.07
CA LEU A 90 -27.06 13.72 5.15
C LEU A 90 -26.80 14.15 3.69
N GLY A 91 -25.67 14.79 3.42
CA GLY A 91 -25.33 15.33 2.11
C GLY A 91 -23.86 15.10 1.77
N GLU A 92 -23.06 16.16 1.78
CA GLU A 92 -21.67 16.09 1.29
C GLU A 92 -20.71 15.36 2.24
N GLY A 93 -21.10 15.05 3.47
CA GLY A 93 -20.22 14.50 4.51
C GLY A 93 -19.40 15.60 5.20
N ALA A 94 -18.16 15.30 5.59
CA ALA A 94 -17.27 16.27 6.23
C ALA A 94 -16.21 16.81 5.27
N ARG A 95 -16.09 18.14 5.23
CA ARG A 95 -15.00 18.83 4.54
C ARG A 95 -13.94 19.27 5.54
N LEU A 96 -12.75 18.73 5.39
CA LEU A 96 -11.57 19.10 6.15
C LEU A 96 -10.59 19.85 5.26
N VAL A 97 -9.89 20.81 5.85
CA VAL A 97 -8.85 21.58 5.17
C VAL A 97 -7.59 21.59 6.01
N PHE A 98 -6.46 21.32 5.36
CA PHE A 98 -5.15 21.25 5.98
C PHE A 98 -4.21 22.27 5.32
N ASP A 99 -3.65 23.16 6.13
CA ASP A 99 -2.67 24.14 5.68
C ASP A 99 -1.24 23.62 5.96
N CYS A 100 -0.50 23.37 4.88
CA CYS A 100 0.89 22.91 4.91
C CYS A 100 1.87 24.08 4.76
N ALA A 101 3.15 23.84 5.06
CA ALA A 101 4.16 24.90 5.07
C ALA A 101 4.62 25.31 3.66
N GLU A 102 4.67 24.34 2.74
CA GLU A 102 5.15 24.52 1.38
C GLU A 102 4.11 24.01 0.36
N PRO A 103 4.20 24.41 -0.93
CA PRO A 103 3.30 23.91 -1.96
C PRO A 103 3.26 22.38 -2.00
N VAL A 104 2.07 21.81 -2.13
CA VAL A 104 1.82 20.38 -1.95
C VAL A 104 1.76 19.66 -3.30
N SER A 105 2.71 18.76 -3.53
CA SER A 105 2.66 17.74 -4.59
C SER A 105 2.56 16.32 -4.01
N GLU A 106 3.18 16.08 -2.86
CA GLU A 106 3.16 14.81 -2.13
C GLU A 106 3.00 15.08 -0.62
N VAL A 107 2.29 14.18 0.06
CA VAL A 107 2.13 14.18 1.52
C VAL A 107 2.12 12.75 2.05
N GLU A 108 2.30 12.58 3.36
CA GLU A 108 1.78 11.40 4.05
C GLU A 108 0.35 11.68 4.49
N LEU A 109 -0.56 10.80 4.08
CA LEU A 109 -1.97 10.87 4.39
C LEU A 109 -2.30 9.79 5.42
N THR A 110 -2.99 10.18 6.49
CA THR A 110 -3.58 9.24 7.45
C THR A 110 -5.09 9.28 7.33
N VAL A 111 -5.71 8.11 7.10
CA VAL A 111 -7.17 7.93 7.06
C VAL A 111 -7.52 6.74 7.93
N ALA A 112 -7.82 7.02 9.20
CA ALA A 112 -8.12 6.02 10.23
C ALA A 112 -9.53 6.13 10.79
N ALA A 113 -10.36 7.06 10.29
CA ALA A 113 -11.69 7.30 10.83
C ALA A 113 -12.51 5.99 10.88
N LEU A 114 -13.08 5.72 12.06
CA LEU A 114 -13.94 4.58 12.42
C LEU A 114 -13.20 3.25 12.58
N THR A 115 -11.93 3.14 12.18
CA THR A 115 -11.16 1.89 12.33
C THR A 115 -10.88 1.52 13.79
N ASP A 116 -10.87 2.49 14.68
CA ASP A 116 -10.78 2.35 16.13
C ASP A 116 -12.12 1.93 16.77
N ILE A 117 -13.25 2.29 16.16
CA ILE A 117 -14.58 1.78 16.53
C ILE A 117 -14.72 0.32 16.10
N ASN A 118 -14.31 0.00 14.88
CA ASN A 118 -14.24 -1.37 14.37
C ASN A 118 -13.16 -1.53 13.29
N GLU A 119 -12.22 -2.45 13.51
CA GLU A 119 -11.10 -2.71 12.60
C GLU A 119 -11.52 -3.15 11.19
N SER A 120 -12.79 -3.51 10.97
CA SER A 120 -13.33 -3.88 9.66
C SER A 120 -13.63 -2.68 8.77
N TYR A 121 -13.65 -1.45 9.30
CA TYR A 121 -13.85 -0.26 8.48
C TYR A 121 -12.72 -0.08 7.45
N ARG A 122 -13.09 0.39 6.27
CA ARG A 122 -12.20 0.61 5.14
C ARG A 122 -12.62 1.90 4.45
N THR A 123 -11.67 2.75 4.08
CA THR A 123 -11.93 3.99 3.34
C THR A 123 -11.26 3.94 1.98
N VAL A 124 -12.02 4.18 0.92
CA VAL A 124 -11.45 4.37 -0.42
C VAL A 124 -11.16 5.85 -0.61
N VAL A 125 -9.89 6.19 -0.78
CA VAL A 125 -9.42 7.57 -0.97
C VAL A 125 -9.02 7.78 -2.42
N SER A 126 -9.45 8.86 -3.07
CA SER A 126 -9.08 9.18 -4.45
C SER A 126 -8.75 10.67 -4.62
N ASN A 127 -7.97 11.01 -5.64
CA ASN A 127 -7.97 12.38 -6.16
C ASN A 127 -9.30 12.64 -6.88
N VAL A 128 -9.64 13.92 -7.06
CA VAL A 128 -10.85 14.33 -7.79
C VAL A 128 -10.85 13.75 -9.20
N GLY A 129 -11.83 12.89 -9.51
CA GLY A 129 -12.00 12.29 -10.85
C GLY A 129 -11.13 11.06 -11.12
N GLU A 130 -10.44 10.51 -10.12
CA GLU A 130 -9.51 9.39 -10.27
C GLU A 130 -10.00 8.10 -9.59
N THR A 131 -9.27 7.00 -9.81
CA THR A 131 -9.50 5.73 -9.11
C THR A 131 -8.92 5.79 -7.70
N GLY A 132 -9.61 5.20 -6.73
CA GLY A 132 -9.19 5.26 -5.33
C GLY A 132 -8.22 4.17 -4.88
N THR A 133 -7.54 4.44 -3.78
CA THR A 133 -6.68 3.54 -3.00
C THR A 133 -7.36 3.22 -1.67
N LEU A 134 -7.17 1.99 -1.18
CA LEU A 134 -7.82 1.51 0.03
C LEU A 134 -6.97 1.78 1.28
N PHE A 135 -7.57 2.44 2.28
CA PHE A 135 -7.04 2.62 3.63
C PHE A 135 -7.75 1.67 4.60
N THR A 136 -6.97 1.07 5.51
CA THR A 136 -7.45 0.05 6.46
C THR A 136 -6.87 0.31 7.85
N ALA A 137 -7.29 -0.46 8.87
CA ALA A 137 -6.69 -0.38 10.20
C ALA A 137 -5.18 -0.71 10.20
N ASP A 138 -4.75 -1.65 9.36
CA ASP A 138 -3.33 -2.07 9.25
C ASP A 138 -2.50 -1.12 8.38
N THR A 139 -3.15 -0.40 7.45
CA THR A 139 -2.53 0.53 6.51
C THR A 139 -3.29 1.86 6.54
N ALA A 140 -3.28 2.50 7.71
CA ALA A 140 -4.00 3.75 7.91
C ALA A 140 -3.21 4.98 7.45
N THR A 141 -1.88 4.88 7.31
CA THR A 141 -1.01 5.96 6.86
C THR A 141 -0.17 5.50 5.67
N GLN A 142 -0.11 6.31 4.63
CA GLN A 142 0.67 6.02 3.42
C GLN A 142 0.98 7.31 2.64
N PRO A 143 2.03 7.30 1.81
CA PRO A 143 2.31 8.40 0.90
C PRO A 143 1.15 8.61 -0.08
N TRP A 144 0.90 9.87 -0.42
CA TRP A 144 -0.13 10.30 -1.34
C TRP A 144 0.45 11.34 -2.31
N ASP A 145 0.39 11.01 -3.59
CA ASP A 145 0.86 11.85 -4.70
C ASP A 145 -0.35 12.42 -5.44
N PHE A 146 -0.43 13.75 -5.51
CA PHE A 146 -1.51 14.47 -6.17
C PHE A 146 -1.30 14.62 -7.69
N ASP A 147 -0.08 14.38 -8.18
CA ASP A 147 0.29 14.38 -9.60
C ASP A 147 0.20 12.98 -10.23
N ALA A 148 0.09 11.93 -9.41
CA ALA A 148 -0.05 10.53 -9.83
C ALA A 148 -1.46 10.20 -10.38
N GLY A 149 -1.94 11.02 -11.31
CA GLY A 149 -3.09 10.72 -12.14
C GLY A 149 -2.78 9.56 -13.09
N GLY A 150 -2.96 8.34 -12.60
CA GLY A 150 -3.04 7.12 -13.40
C GLY A 150 -1.72 6.41 -13.68
N ALA A 151 -1.21 5.64 -12.72
CA ALA A 151 -0.74 4.27 -12.92
C ALA A 151 -0.11 3.77 -11.61
N SER A 152 -0.59 2.64 -11.09
CA SER A 152 0.15 1.86 -10.10
C SER A 152 1.54 1.55 -10.66
N THR A 153 2.56 2.27 -10.19
CA THR A 153 3.95 1.89 -10.41
C THR A 153 4.27 0.73 -9.47
N LEU A 154 3.79 -0.47 -9.84
CA LEU A 154 4.47 -1.68 -9.40
C LEU A 154 5.95 -1.52 -9.75
N PRO A 155 6.88 -1.66 -8.78
CA PRO A 155 8.30 -1.56 -9.08
C PRO A 155 8.64 -2.66 -10.10
N LEU A 156 9.07 -2.25 -11.29
CA LEU A 156 9.66 -3.12 -12.31
C LEU A 156 11.01 -3.64 -11.80
N LEU A 157 10.96 -4.63 -10.89
CA LEU A 157 12.07 -5.52 -10.59
C LEU A 157 12.25 -6.53 -11.74
N ILE A 158 12.38 -6.06 -12.99
CA ILE A 158 12.83 -6.88 -14.12
C ILE A 158 13.77 -6.06 -15.02
N ALA A 159 14.78 -5.45 -14.41
CA ALA A 159 15.99 -5.02 -15.11
C ALA A 159 17.18 -5.88 -14.64
N GLY A 160 17.09 -7.20 -14.82
CA GLY A 160 18.14 -8.13 -14.40
C GLY A 160 18.21 -9.47 -15.15
N ALA A 161 17.26 -9.77 -16.05
CA ALA A 161 17.19 -11.09 -16.70
C ALA A 161 17.58 -11.12 -18.19
N ALA A 162 17.91 -9.98 -18.81
CA ALA A 162 18.22 -9.94 -20.25
C ALA A 162 19.70 -10.18 -20.61
N LEU A 163 20.63 -10.24 -19.64
CA LEU A 163 22.06 -10.44 -19.91
C LEU A 163 22.56 -11.89 -19.79
N LEU A 164 21.73 -12.85 -19.37
CA LEU A 164 22.16 -14.24 -19.18
C LEU A 164 21.98 -15.16 -20.40
N VAL A 165 21.23 -14.74 -21.43
CA VAL A 165 20.97 -15.61 -22.60
C VAL A 165 22.14 -15.60 -23.61
N VAL A 166 22.95 -14.53 -23.66
CA VAL A 166 24.12 -14.48 -24.59
C VAL A 166 25.34 -15.25 -24.05
N GLY A 167 25.51 -15.34 -22.72
CA GLY A 167 26.62 -16.08 -22.11
C GLY A 167 26.53 -17.59 -22.27
N ALA A 168 25.32 -18.16 -22.23
CA ALA A 168 25.12 -19.61 -22.30
C ALA A 168 25.47 -20.20 -23.69
N VAL A 169 25.24 -19.46 -24.77
CA VAL A 169 25.54 -19.95 -26.14
C VAL A 169 27.05 -19.93 -26.44
N ALA A 170 27.78 -18.93 -25.94
CA ALA A 170 29.22 -18.83 -26.11
C ALA A 170 29.99 -19.91 -25.33
N GLY A 171 29.56 -20.23 -24.09
CA GLY A 171 30.19 -21.26 -23.26
C GLY A 171 30.07 -22.68 -23.84
N VAL A 172 28.90 -23.04 -24.39
CA VAL A 172 28.66 -24.36 -24.98
C VAL A 172 29.48 -24.60 -26.25
N LEU A 173 29.66 -23.56 -27.09
CA LEU A 173 30.45 -23.69 -28.33
C LEU A 173 31.95 -23.79 -28.08
N TRP A 174 32.47 -23.18 -27.01
CA TRP A 174 33.89 -23.31 -26.65
C TRP A 174 34.21 -24.69 -26.09
N TRP A 175 33.35 -25.25 -25.23
CA TRP A 175 33.59 -26.58 -24.64
C TRP A 175 33.61 -27.70 -25.69
N ARG A 176 32.76 -27.63 -26.72
CA ARG A 176 32.75 -28.61 -27.82
C ARG A 176 34.01 -28.58 -28.69
N ARG A 177 34.72 -27.46 -28.76
CA ARG A 177 35.97 -27.36 -29.55
C ARG A 177 37.19 -27.93 -28.83
N SER A 178 37.18 -27.97 -27.51
CA SER A 178 38.30 -28.47 -26.70
C SER A 178 38.33 -30.00 -26.61
N ALA A 179 37.17 -30.65 -26.62
CA ALA A 179 37.07 -32.11 -26.59
C ALA A 179 37.55 -32.77 -27.89
N ALA A 180 37.42 -32.10 -29.04
CA ALA A 180 37.82 -32.65 -30.34
C ALA A 180 39.34 -32.61 -30.60
N ARG A 181 40.14 -31.97 -29.72
CA ARG A 181 41.61 -31.91 -29.85
C ARG A 181 42.36 -32.89 -28.94
N ALA A 182 41.68 -33.60 -28.05
CA ALA A 182 42.31 -34.53 -27.12
C ALA A 182 42.60 -35.92 -27.72
N ASP A 183 41.97 -36.30 -28.83
CA ASP A 183 42.10 -37.64 -29.44
C ASP A 183 43.02 -37.69 -30.68
N ALA A 184 44.12 -36.95 -30.65
CA ALA A 184 45.19 -37.07 -31.64
C ALA A 184 46.55 -37.39 -30.96
N THR A 185 46.77 -38.69 -30.66
CA THR A 185 47.96 -39.54 -30.99
C THR A 185 49.38 -38.96 -30.73
N PRO A 186 50.41 -39.68 -30.21
CA PRO A 186 50.71 -41.11 -30.41
C PRO A 186 51.27 -41.93 -29.20
N ALA A 187 51.37 -43.24 -29.44
CA ALA A 187 52.17 -44.23 -28.72
C ALA A 187 53.68 -43.93 -28.68
N ARG A 188 54.41 -44.40 -27.65
CA ARG A 188 55.68 -45.19 -27.76
C ARG A 188 56.30 -45.60 -26.40
N ALA A 189 56.32 -46.93 -26.19
CA ALA A 189 57.41 -47.81 -25.73
C ALA A 189 58.05 -47.80 -24.31
N ALA A 190 58.18 -49.04 -23.83
CA ALA A 190 59.38 -49.74 -23.34
C ALA A 190 59.57 -49.95 -21.82
N ALA A 191 59.45 -51.22 -21.39
CA ALA A 191 60.53 -52.10 -20.88
C ALA A 191 59.92 -53.15 -19.92
N ASP A 192 59.79 -54.43 -20.27
CA ASP A 192 60.79 -55.54 -20.35
C ASP A 192 60.81 -56.43 -19.07
N PRO A 193 61.30 -57.68 -19.12
CA PRO A 193 60.50 -58.89 -18.82
C PRO A 193 61.02 -59.68 -17.60
N VAL A 194 60.37 -60.81 -17.27
CA VAL A 194 60.98 -62.08 -16.80
C VAL A 194 59.86 -63.09 -16.45
N THR A 195 59.84 -64.22 -17.15
CA THR A 195 59.16 -65.48 -16.79
C THR A 195 60.06 -66.30 -15.85
N PRO A 196 59.51 -67.18 -14.98
CA PRO A 196 59.53 -68.60 -15.36
C PRO A 196 58.44 -69.52 -14.78
N LYS A 197 58.21 -70.61 -15.53
CA LYS A 197 57.91 -72.01 -15.13
C LYS A 197 56.55 -72.42 -14.54
N GLU A 198 55.83 -73.21 -15.34
CA GLU A 198 54.97 -74.31 -14.87
C GLU A 198 55.78 -75.42 -14.18
N PRO A 199 55.09 -76.23 -13.37
CA PRO A 199 55.05 -77.66 -13.69
C PRO A 199 53.67 -78.34 -13.51
N VAL A 200 53.33 -79.20 -14.49
CA VAL A 200 52.98 -80.63 -14.35
C VAL A 200 51.78 -81.04 -13.46
N THR A 201 50.76 -81.58 -14.14
CA THR A 201 49.82 -82.70 -13.83
C THR A 201 49.85 -83.40 -12.46
N GLY A 202 48.64 -83.69 -11.95
CA GLY A 202 48.34 -84.98 -11.31
C GLY A 202 47.24 -84.98 -10.24
N GLN A 203 46.00 -85.35 -10.61
CA GLN A 203 45.22 -86.49 -10.10
C GLN A 203 43.83 -86.52 -10.73
#